data_AF-A0A5B9YFP8-F1
#
_entry.id   AF-A0A5B9YFP8-F1
#
_cell.length_a   1.000
_cell.length_b   1.000
_cell.length_c   1.000
_cell.angle_alpha   90.00
_cell.angle_beta   90.00
_cell.angle_gamma   90.00
#
_symmetry.space_group_name_H-M   'P 1'
#
loop_
_entity.id
_entity.type
_entity.pdbx_description
1 polymer ?
#
loop_
_entity_poly.entity_id
_entity_poly.type
_entity_poly.pdbx_seq_one_letter_code
_entity_poly.pdbx_strand_id
1 'polypeptide(L)' 'MAQLTAKELSAINELLAGESHLVKKFQLLADSTTNAELKTQFTDISNKHQQHFNSIYEYLQ' A
#
# COMPACT_ATOMS: atom_id res chain seq x y z
N MET A 1 13.02 16.64 0.72
CA MET A 1 13.30 17.10 -0.67
C MET A 1 14.44 16.32 -1.32
N ALA A 2 14.23 15.03 -1.58
CA ALA A 2 15.14 14.27 -2.45
C ALA A 2 15.19 14.93 -3.84
N GLN A 3 16.39 15.11 -4.40
CA GLN A 3 16.58 15.68 -5.73
C GLN A 3 16.27 14.61 -6.79
N LEU A 4 14.98 14.27 -6.90
CA LEU A 4 14.51 13.19 -7.77
C LEU A 4 14.46 13.65 -9.22
N THR A 5 14.91 12.78 -10.13
CA THR A 5 14.65 12.94 -11.55
C THR A 5 13.16 12.73 -11.85
N ALA A 6 12.69 13.25 -12.98
CA ALA A 6 11.31 13.03 -13.42
C ALA A 6 10.95 11.55 -13.55
N LYS A 7 11.91 10.70 -13.94
CA LYS A 7 11.71 9.26 -14.06
C LYS A 7 11.55 8.59 -12.69
N GLU A 8 12.38 8.95 -11.71
CA GLU A 8 12.28 8.44 -10.34
C GLU A 8 10.97 8.90 -9.70
N LEU A 9 10.58 10.16 -9.87
CA LEU A 9 9.31 10.66 -9.38
C LEU A 9 8.12 9.93 -10.00
N SER A 10 8.17 9.63 -11.31
CA SER A 10 7.13 8.84 -11.98
C SER A 10 7.04 7.43 -11.38
N ALA A 11 8.17 6.75 -11.23
CA ALA A 11 8.21 5.40 -10.66
C ALA A 11 7.70 5.38 -9.21
N ILE A 12 8.06 6.37 -8.39
CA ILE A 12 7.57 6.48 -7.01
C ILE A 12 6.05 6.72 -6.98
N ASN A 13 5.50 7.55 -7.86
CA ASN A 13 4.06 7.75 -7.96
C ASN A 13 3.33 6.47 -8.39
N GLU A 14 3.90 5.69 -9.31
CA GLU A 14 3.37 4.38 -9.69
C GLU A 14 3.38 3.40 -8.50
N LEU A 15 4.46 3.40 -7.70
CA LEU A 15 4.53 2.60 -6.47
C LEU A 15 3.46 3.02 -5.47
N LEU A 16 3.26 4.32 -5.23
CA LEU A 16 2.21 4.81 -4.33
C LEU A 16 0.80 4.40 -4.80
N ALA A 17 0.53 4.49 -6.10
CA ALA A 17 -0.73 4.04 -6.68
C ALA A 17 -0.91 2.53 -6.50
N GLY A 18 0.15 1.74 -6.70
CA GLY A 18 0.18 0.31 -6.46
C GLY A 18 -0.13 -0.06 -5.02
N GLU A 19 0.57 0.56 -4.05
CA GLU A 19 0.34 0.32 -2.62
C GLU A 19 -1.10 0.67 -2.21
N SER A 20 -1.63 1.82 -2.65
CA SER A 20 -3.03 2.18 -2.38
C SER A 20 -4.04 1.17 -2.95
N HIS A 21 -3.76 0.63 -4.13
CA HIS A 21 -4.61 -0.41 -4.73
C HIS A 21 -4.56 -1.71 -3.92
N LEU A 22 -3.38 -2.12 -3.46
CA LEU A 22 -3.21 -3.33 -2.65
C LEU A 22 -3.88 -3.21 -1.28
N VAL A 23 -3.74 -2.06 -0.59
CA VAL A 23 -4.48 -1.78 0.65
C VAL A 23 -5.97 -2.00 0.46
N LYS A 24 -6.57 -1.34 -0.54
CA LYS A 24 -8.02 -1.45 -0.82
C LYS A 24 -8.43 -2.88 -1.16
N LYS A 25 -7.63 -3.58 -1.97
CA LYS A 25 -7.90 -4.96 -2.39
C LYS A 25 -7.93 -5.89 -1.19
N PHE A 26 -6.91 -5.84 -0.34
CA PHE A 26 -6.83 -6.75 0.81
C PHE A 26 -7.83 -6.38 1.89
N GLN A 27 -8.15 -5.10 2.08
CA GLN A 27 -9.25 -4.69 2.95
C GLN A 27 -10.59 -5.26 2.46
N LEU A 28 -10.89 -5.15 1.16
CA LEU A 28 -12.10 -5.71 0.57
C LEU A 28 -12.17 -7.23 0.71
N LEU A 29 -11.05 -7.93 0.54
CA LEU A 29 -10.97 -9.39 0.75
C LEU A 29 -11.19 -9.77 2.21
N ALA A 30 -10.66 -9.00 3.15
CA ALA A 30 -10.88 -9.19 4.58
C ALA A 30 -12.37 -9.00 4.95
N ASP A 31 -13.02 -7.99 4.38
CA ASP A 31 -14.42 -7.69 4.64
C ASP A 31 -15.38 -8.70 3.98
N SER A 32 -15.00 -9.25 2.84
CA SER A 32 -15.80 -10.22 2.07
C SER A 32 -15.65 -11.67 2.55
N THR A 33 -14.70 -11.94 3.47
CA THR A 33 -14.39 -13.29 3.93
C THR A 33 -15.03 -13.57 5.30
N THR A 34 -15.60 -14.77 5.45
CA THR A 34 -16.21 -15.23 6.72
C THR A 34 -15.25 -16.03 7.60
N ASN A 35 -14.20 -16.61 7.01
CA ASN A 35 -13.15 -17.32 7.75
C ASN A 35 -12.31 -16.32 8.55
N ALA A 36 -12.28 -16.48 9.87
CA ALA A 36 -11.60 -15.58 10.78
C ALA A 36 -10.07 -15.53 10.57
N GLU A 37 -9.44 -16.65 10.26
CA GLU A 37 -7.99 -16.72 10.04
C GLU A 37 -7.59 -15.98 8.75
N LEU A 38 -8.33 -16.20 7.66
CA LEU A 38 -8.12 -15.49 6.40
C LEU A 38 -8.40 -14.00 6.53
N LYS A 39 -9.44 -13.61 7.29
CA LYS A 39 -9.73 -12.20 7.57
C LYS A 39 -8.57 -11.52 8.29
N THR A 40 -8.00 -12.16 9.30
CA THR A 40 -6.80 -11.66 9.99
C THR A 40 -5.63 -11.53 9.02
N GLN A 41 -5.34 -12.57 8.23
CA GLN A 41 -4.24 -12.53 7.26
C GLN A 41 -4.40 -11.39 6.23
N PHE A 42 -5.59 -11.22 5.65
CA PHE A 42 -5.84 -10.12 4.71
C PHE A 42 -5.75 -8.74 5.37
N THR A 43 -6.21 -8.61 6.61
CA THR A 43 -6.07 -7.36 7.38
C THR A 43 -4.59 -7.04 7.63
N ASP A 44 -3.79 -8.03 8.02
CA ASP A 44 -2.35 -7.86 8.25
C ASP A 44 -1.62 -7.47 6.95
N ILE A 45 -2.00 -8.07 5.82
CA ILE A 45 -1.44 -7.72 4.51
C ILE A 45 -1.82 -6.28 4.12
N SER A 46 -3.09 -5.90 4.29
CA SER A 46 -3.57 -4.52 4.06
C SER A 46 -2.76 -3.51 4.88
N ASN A 47 -2.56 -3.80 6.18
CA ASN A 47 -1.77 -2.95 7.08
C ASN A 47 -0.31 -2.82 6.64
N LYS A 48 0.33 -3.91 6.19
CA LYS A 48 1.71 -3.85 5.66
C LYS A 48 1.81 -2.94 4.43
N HIS A 49 0.88 -3.06 3.49
CA HIS A 49 0.84 -2.16 2.32
C HIS A 49 0.57 -0.71 2.70
N GLN A 50 -0.25 -0.46 3.73
CA GLN A 50 -0.46 0.89 4.25
C GLN A 50 0.82 1.46 4.86
N GLN A 51 1.60 0.65 5.58
CA GLN A 51 2.90 1.06 6.10
C GLN A 51 3.89 1.36 4.97
N HIS A 52 3.94 0.53 3.91
CA HIS A 52 4.77 0.82 2.74
C HIS A 52 4.38 2.14 2.07
N PHE A 53 3.08 2.36 1.85
CA PHE A 53 2.57 3.62 1.31
C PHE A 53 3.04 4.81 2.15
N ASN A 54 2.88 4.74 3.47
CA ASN A 54 3.27 5.81 4.39
C ASN A 54 4.78 6.09 4.29
N SER A 55 5.63 5.06 4.32
CA SER A 55 7.08 5.21 4.20
C SER A 55 7.50 5.85 2.87
N ILE A 56 6.86 5.46 1.76
CA ILE A 56 7.14 6.03 0.44
C ILE A 56 6.67 7.50 0.39
N TYR A 57 5.51 7.79 0.99
CA TYR A 57 4.97 9.15 1.05
C TYR A 57 5.82 10.08 1.92
N GLU A 58 6.31 9.59 3.06
CA GLU A 58 7.25 10.31 3.92
C GLU A 58 8.57 10.62 3.20
N TYR A 59 9.07 9.70 2.35
CA TYR A 59 10.25 9.94 1.54
C TYR A 59 10.08 11.08 0.50
N LEU A 60 8.84 11.32 0.04
CA LEU A 60 8.54 12.39 -0.91
C LEU A 60 8.40 13.79 -0.28
N GLN A 61 8.28 13.89 1.05
CA GLN A 61 8.25 15.18 1.76
C GLN A 61 9.65 15.85 1.84
#